data_AF-A0A2T2TJ61-F1
#
_entry.id   AF-A0A2T2TJ61-F1
#
_cell.length_a   1.000
_cell.length_b   1.000
_cell.length_c   1.000
_cell.angle_alpha   90.00
_cell.angle_beta   90.00
_cell.angle_gamma   90.00
#
_symmetry.space_group_name_H-M   'P 1'
#
loop_
_entity.id
_entity.type
_entity.pdbx_description
1 polymer ?
#
loop_
_entity_poly.entity_id
_entity_poly.type
_entity_poly.pdbx_seq_one_letter_code
_entity_poly.pdbx_strand_id
1 'polypeptide(L)' 'MSTTKLPAGTMERMSHEEYLQDLEDLFDRHPDPSREVALSIHGYLKGVRHAGILTLEDFSRFNDRLPLDGEDLAEAGINL' A
#
# COMPACT_ATOMS: atom_id res chain seq x y z
N MET A 1 0.93 -13.70 -39.77
CA MET A 1 1.08 -13.87 -38.30
C MET A 1 1.90 -12.69 -37.81
N SER A 2 1.25 -11.66 -37.28
CA SER A 2 1.93 -10.47 -36.77
C SER A 2 1.99 -10.55 -35.25
N THR A 3 3.16 -10.90 -34.72
CA THR A 3 3.44 -10.78 -33.29
C THR A 3 3.72 -9.31 -33.00
N THR A 4 2.66 -8.57 -32.64
CA THR A 4 2.82 -7.27 -31.98
C THR A 4 3.46 -7.55 -30.63
N LYS A 5 4.77 -7.35 -30.54
CA LYS A 5 5.44 -7.17 -29.24
C LYS A 5 4.83 -5.90 -28.66
N LEU A 6 4.03 -6.04 -27.61
CA LEU A 6 3.63 -4.91 -26.80
C LEU A 6 4.92 -4.20 -26.38
N PRO A 7 5.04 -2.87 -26.56
CA PRO A 7 6.18 -2.15 -26.01
C PRO A 7 6.22 -2.49 -24.52
N ALA A 8 7.36 -3.01 -24.06
CA ALA A 8 7.66 -3.05 -22.65
C ALA A 8 7.72 -1.59 -22.21
N GLY A 9 6.55 -1.02 -21.91
CA GLY A 9 6.43 0.26 -21.26
C GLY A 9 7.23 0.12 -19.99
N THR A 10 8.41 0.75 -19.96
CA THR A 10 9.12 1.04 -18.75
C THR A 10 8.11 1.80 -17.90
N MET A 11 7.43 1.12 -16.98
CA MET A 11 6.80 1.83 -15.87
C MET A 11 7.95 2.61 -15.28
N GLU A 12 7.93 3.93 -15.43
CA GLU A 12 8.91 4.79 -14.79
C GLU A 12 8.92 4.38 -13.32
N ARG A 13 10.09 3.90 -12.86
CA ARG A 13 10.20 3.46 -11.47
C ARG A 13 10.04 4.72 -10.64
N MET A 14 8.84 4.90 -10.11
CA MET A 14 8.53 5.93 -9.15
C MET A 14 9.60 5.91 -8.06
N SER A 15 10.15 7.06 -7.74
CA SER A 15 11.13 7.16 -6.66
C SER A 15 10.46 6.82 -5.33
N HIS A 16 11.27 6.44 -4.34
CA HIS A 16 10.79 6.19 -2.98
C HIS A 16 10.01 7.39 -2.43
N GLU A 17 10.51 8.60 -2.67
CA GLU A 17 9.90 9.85 -2.20
C GLU A 17 8.53 10.11 -2.85
N GLU A 18 8.41 9.93 -4.17
CA GLU A 18 7.12 10.02 -4.87
C GLU A 18 6.11 9.01 -4.32
N TYR A 19 6.57 7.81 -3.95
CA TYR A 19 5.71 6.79 -3.34
C TYR A 19 5.20 7.17 -1.96
N LEU A 20 6.07 7.78 -1.13
CA LEU A 20 5.64 8.29 0.16
C LEU A 20 4.64 9.43 -0.01
N GLN A 21 4.83 10.31 -1.00
CA GLN A 21 3.89 11.39 -1.28
C GLN A 21 2.52 10.86 -1.71
N ASP A 22 2.47 9.86 -2.60
CA ASP A 22 1.21 9.23 -3.02
C ASP A 22 0.46 8.57 -1.85
N LEU A 23 1.20 7.98 -0.90
CA LEU A 23 0.63 7.45 0.33
C LEU A 23 0.09 8.58 1.21
N GLU A 24 0.83 9.68 1.41
CA GLU A 24 0.32 10.84 2.15
C GLU A 24 -0.99 11.36 1.53
N ASP A 25 -1.02 11.56 0.21
CA ASP A 25 -2.19 12.00 -0.53
C ASP A 25 -3.37 11.02 -0.42
N LEU A 26 -3.10 9.70 -0.32
CA LEU A 26 -4.13 8.69 -0.07
C LEU A 26 -4.77 8.89 1.31
N PHE A 27 -3.97 9.06 2.35
CA PHE A 27 -4.49 9.27 3.71
C PHE A 27 -5.15 10.64 3.89
N ASP A 28 -4.70 11.67 3.17
CA ASP A 28 -5.34 13.00 3.18
C ASP A 28 -6.72 12.97 2.50
N ARG A 29 -6.89 12.15 1.45
CA ARG A 29 -8.20 11.91 0.82
C ARG A 29 -9.13 11.03 1.65
N HIS A 30 -8.57 10.21 2.52
CA HIS A 30 -9.29 9.29 3.40
C HIS A 30 -8.85 9.50 4.86
N PRO A 31 -9.17 10.66 5.47
CA PRO A 31 -8.72 10.99 6.83
C PRO A 31 -9.37 10.11 7.91
N ASP A 32 -10.50 9.49 7.59
CA ASP A 32 -11.21 8.53 8.45
C ASP A 32 -11.74 7.38 7.58
N PRO A 33 -10.86 6.45 7.18
CA PRO A 33 -11.25 5.35 6.31
C PRO A 33 -12.15 4.39 7.07
N SER A 34 -13.23 3.92 6.43
CA SER A 34 -14.02 2.82 6.99
C SER A 34 -13.15 1.58 7.19
N ARG A 35 -13.54 0.68 8.09
CA ARG A 35 -12.83 -0.57 8.37
C ARG A 35 -12.40 -1.33 7.10
N GLU A 36 -13.31 -1.49 6.13
CA GLU A 36 -13.04 -2.21 4.88
C GLU A 36 -11.97 -1.51 4.03
N VAL A 37 -12.04 -0.18 3.95
CA VAL A 37 -11.03 0.64 3.26
C VAL A 37 -9.70 0.54 3.99
N ALA A 38 -9.70 0.62 5.32
CA ALA A 38 -8.50 0.50 6.13
C ALA A 38 -7.82 -0.86 5.95
N LEU A 39 -8.58 -1.97 5.95
CA LEU A 39 -8.05 -3.31 5.67
C LEU A 39 -7.45 -3.41 4.27
N SER A 40 -8.07 -2.77 3.28
CA SER A 40 -7.55 -2.72 1.92
C SER A 40 -6.23 -1.94 1.84
N ILE A 41 -6.14 -0.80 2.53
CA ILE A 41 -4.92 0.00 2.63
C ILE A 41 -3.82 -0.80 3.35
N HIS A 42 -4.14 -1.47 4.46
CA HIS A 42 -3.19 -2.33 5.17
C HIS A 42 -2.63 -3.43 4.26
N GLY A 43 -3.49 -4.13 3.52
CA GLY A 43 -3.07 -5.17 2.57
C GLY A 43 -2.14 -4.63 1.48
N TYR A 44 -2.44 -3.44 0.97
CA TYR A 44 -1.58 -2.74 0.02
C TYR A 44 -0.21 -2.40 0.64
N LEU A 45 -0.18 -1.76 1.82
CA LEU A 45 1.05 -1.43 2.56
C LEU A 45 1.93 -2.68 2.80
N LYS A 46 1.33 -3.80 3.17
CA LYS A 46 2.03 -5.08 3.38
C LYS A 46 2.64 -5.60 2.09
N GLY A 47 1.89 -5.55 0.99
CA GLY A 47 2.36 -5.98 -0.34
C GLY A 47 3.57 -5.17 -0.81
N VAL A 48 3.53 -3.85 -0.63
CA VAL A 48 4.58 -2.94 -1.14
C VAL A 48 5.84 -3.00 -0.26
N ARG A 49 5.67 -3.25 1.03
CA ARG A 49 6.77 -3.59 1.96
C ARG A 49 7.42 -4.91 1.58
N HIS A 50 6.65 -5.94 1.22
CA HIS A 50 7.20 -7.22 0.73
C HIS A 50 7.95 -7.07 -0.61
N ALA A 51 7.52 -6.14 -1.46
CA ALA A 51 8.21 -5.80 -2.69
C ALA A 51 9.50 -4.99 -2.47
N GLY A 52 9.80 -4.57 -1.23
CA GLY A 52 10.97 -3.77 -0.89
C GLY A 52 10.84 -2.29 -1.28
N ILE A 53 9.64 -1.81 -1.57
CA ILE A 53 9.35 -0.42 -1.91
C ILE A 53 9.31 0.43 -0.65
N LEU A 54 8.66 -0.07 0.40
CA LEU A 54 8.63 0.58 1.72
C LEU A 54 9.64 -0.05 2.67
N THR A 55 10.26 0.79 3.50
CA THR A 55 10.98 0.30 4.68
C THR A 55 10.00 -0.20 5.73
N LEU A 56 10.52 -0.91 6.75
CA LEU A 56 9.71 -1.29 7.91
C LEU A 56 9.20 -0.06 8.68
N GLU A 57 10.01 0.99 8.73
CA GLU A 57 9.67 2.26 9.40
C GLU A 57 8.54 2.97 8.66
N ASP A 58 8.61 3.07 7.33
CA ASP A 58 7.53 3.65 6.51
C ASP A 58 6.23 2.86 6.69
N PHE A 59 6.32 1.53 6.62
CA PHE A 59 5.16 0.66 6.84
C PHE A 59 4.52 0.92 8.21
N SER A 60 5.30 0.95 9.29
CA SER A 60 4.79 1.22 10.64
C SER A 60 4.11 2.59 10.69
N ARG A 61 4.76 3.63 10.15
CA ARG A 61 4.24 5.01 10.14
C ARG A 61 2.85 5.12 9.53
N PHE A 62 2.62 4.48 8.38
CA PHE A 62 1.32 4.52 7.72
C PHE A 62 0.32 3.55 8.35
N ASN A 63 0.77 2.39 8.81
CA ASN A 63 -0.09 1.40 9.44
C ASN A 63 -0.71 1.93 10.74
N ASP A 64 0.05 2.68 11.54
CA ASP A 64 -0.41 3.26 12.81
C ASP A 64 -1.50 4.33 12.63
N ARG A 65 -1.71 4.83 11.40
CA ARG A 65 -2.77 5.78 11.06
C ARG A 65 -4.09 5.08 10.73
N LEU A 66 -4.09 3.76 10.51
CA LEU A 66 -5.30 3.02 10.18
C LEU A 66 -6.09 2.74 11.46
N PRO A 67 -7.41 2.95 11.46
CA PRO A 67 -8.27 2.61 12.59
C PRO A 67 -8.55 1.09 12.60
N LEU A 68 -7.49 0.29 12.69
CA LEU A 68 -7.55 -1.17 12.74
C LEU A 68 -6.92 -1.65 14.05
N ASP A 69 -7.60 -2.55 14.73
CA ASP A 69 -7.04 -3.25 15.88
C ASP A 69 -6.53 -4.66 15.52
N GLY A 70 -6.00 -5.37 16.51
CA GLY A 70 -5.51 -6.73 16.32
C GLY A 70 -6.62 -7.75 15.99
N GLU A 71 -7.86 -7.48 16.39
CA GLU A 71 -9.02 -8.34 16.09
C GLU A 71 -9.42 -8.17 14.63
N ASP A 72 -9.44 -6.94 14.12
CA ASP A 72 -9.71 -6.63 12.71
C ASP A 72 -8.75 -7.34 11.76
N LEU A 73 -7.45 -7.32 12.09
CA LEU A 73 -6.42 -7.97 11.30
C LEU A 73 -6.54 -9.50 11.36
N ALA A 74 -6.86 -10.05 12.54
CA ALA A 74 -7.06 -11.48 12.73
C ALA A 74 -8.30 -11.99 11.99
N GLU A 75 -9.43 -11.28 12.07
CA GLU A 75 -10.67 -11.61 11.36
C GLU A 75 -10.49 -11.61 9.84
N ALA A 76 -9.67 -10.69 9.31
CA ALA A 76 -9.35 -10.62 7.89
C ALA A 76 -8.36 -11.73 7.43
N GLY A 77 -7.90 -12.61 8.34
CA GLY A 77 -6.92 -13.65 8.05
C GLY A 77 -5.53 -13.09 7.74
N ILE A 78 -5.24 -11.87 8.17
CA ILE A 78 -3.97 -11.19 7.94
C ILE A 78 -3.04 -11.55 9.10
N ASN A 79 -2.08 -12.45 8.87
CA ASN A 79 -1.05 -12.76 9.88
C ASN A 79 -0.23 -11.51 10.21
N LEU A 80 -0.19 -11.17 11.51
CA LEU A 80 0.65 -10.14 12.12
C LEU A 80 2.14 -10.47 11.96
#